data_AF-A0A3D1ZFB2-F1
#
_entry.id   AF-A0A3D1ZFB2-F1
#
_cell.length_a   1.000
_cell.length_b   1.000
_cell.length_c   1.000
_cell.angle_alpha   90.00
_cell.angle_beta   90.00
_cell.angle_gamma   90.00
#
_symmetry.space_group_name_H-M   'P 1'
#
loop_
_entity.id
_entity.type
_entity.pdbx_description
1 polymer ?
#
loop_
_entity_poly.entity_id
_entity_poly.type
_entity_poly.pdbx_seq_one_letter_code
_entity_poly.pdbx_strand_id
1 'polypeptide(L)'
;MTDQNPTQSFPENYFQRADGSDDRLFYTQPRLLVHIDDHAIAAIRSFFQEHLPQNATILDLMSSWRSHLPDGFLTEKVVGLGMNDVEMRENPQLDEWVVHDLNSDPHLP
;
A
#
# COMPACT_ATOMS: atom_id res chain seq x y z
N MET A 1 -44.93 21.30 -0.10
CA MET A 1 -44.26 20.34 0.79
C MET A 1 -42.79 20.36 0.45
N THR A 2 -41.99 21.08 1.24
CA THR A 2 -40.53 21.17 1.07
C THR A 2 -39.90 19.99 1.81
N ASP A 3 -39.30 19.06 1.07
CA ASP A 3 -38.36 18.09 1.64
C ASP A 3 -37.12 18.84 2.13
N GLN A 4 -37.13 19.18 3.42
CA GLN A 4 -35.94 19.60 4.14
C GLN A 4 -35.27 18.32 4.62
N ASN A 5 -34.37 17.79 3.81
CA ASN A 5 -33.44 16.75 4.25
C ASN A 5 -32.18 17.50 4.72
N PRO A 6 -32.02 17.80 6.03
CA PRO A 6 -30.78 18.43 6.48
C PRO A 6 -29.67 17.40 6.25
N THR A 7 -28.71 17.72 5.40
CA THR A 7 -27.40 17.05 5.40
C THR A 7 -26.86 17.16 6.82
N GLN A 8 -27.06 16.12 7.61
CA GLN A 8 -26.60 16.07 8.98
C GLN A 8 -25.07 16.06 8.94
N SER A 9 -24.47 17.21 9.25
CA SER A 9 -23.02 17.34 9.30
C SER A 9 -22.50 16.41 10.40
N PHE A 10 -21.52 15.57 10.07
CA PHE A 10 -20.80 14.80 11.07
C PHE A 10 -19.97 15.74 11.96
N PRO A 11 -19.80 15.43 13.25
CA PRO A 11 -18.89 16.17 14.12
C PRO A 11 -17.46 16.17 13.56
N GLU A 12 -16.75 17.30 13.63
CA GLU A 12 -15.38 17.43 13.09
C GLU A 12 -14.40 16.40 13.70
N ASN A 13 -14.60 16.04 14.96
CA ASN A 13 -13.76 15.08 15.65
C ASN A 13 -13.86 13.65 15.09
N TYR A 14 -14.86 13.33 14.26
CA TYR A 14 -14.94 12.03 13.58
C TYR A 14 -13.90 11.89 12.47
N PHE A 15 -13.33 13.01 12.02
CA PHE A 15 -12.31 13.04 10.96
C PHE A 15 -10.90 13.26 11.53
N GLN A 16 -10.75 13.36 12.85
CA GLN A 16 -9.45 13.45 13.50
C GLN A 16 -8.84 12.06 13.65
N ARG A 17 -7.51 11.97 13.51
CA ARG A 17 -6.79 10.72 13.79
C ARG A 17 -6.88 10.42 15.29
N ALA A 18 -7.17 9.17 15.64
CA ALA A 18 -7.13 8.71 17.03
C ALA A 18 -5.70 8.72 17.59
N ASP A 19 -4.71 8.53 16.72
CA ASP A 19 -3.28 8.67 16.99
C ASP A 19 -2.65 9.63 15.97
N GLY A 20 -2.08 10.73 16.47
CA GLY A 20 -1.37 11.73 15.66
C GLY A 20 0.15 11.61 15.74
N SER A 21 0.66 10.51 16.31
CA SER A 21 2.09 10.24 16.32
C SER A 21 2.64 10.05 14.92
N ASP A 22 3.95 10.22 14.79
CA ASP A 22 4.65 10.10 13.52
C ASP A 22 4.70 8.63 13.07
N ASP A 23 4.20 8.35 11.86
CA ASP A 23 4.13 6.99 11.29
C ASP A 23 5.51 6.31 11.26
N ARG A 24 6.62 7.06 11.20
CA ARG A 24 7.98 6.49 11.26
C ARG A 24 8.20 5.67 12.52
N LEU A 25 7.57 6.02 13.65
CA LEU A 25 7.65 5.26 14.89
C LEU A 25 7.05 3.86 14.71
N PHE A 26 5.90 3.78 14.02
CA PHE A 26 5.22 2.52 13.71
C PHE A 26 6.07 1.61 12.82
N TYR A 27 6.78 2.19 11.85
CA TYR A 27 7.63 1.47 10.89
C TYR A 27 9.05 1.19 11.38
N THR A 28 9.42 1.55 12.61
CA THR A 28 10.75 1.21 13.17
C THR A 28 10.99 -0.29 13.31
N GLN A 29 9.94 -1.05 13.63
CA GLN A 29 10.00 -2.50 13.78
C GLN A 29 9.43 -3.18 12.53
N PRO A 30 10.19 -4.06 11.86
CA PRO A 30 9.70 -4.76 10.70
C PRO A 30 8.55 -5.71 11.06
N ARG A 31 7.58 -5.81 10.18
CA ARG A 31 6.41 -6.69 10.28
C ARG A 31 6.38 -7.60 9.07
N LEU A 32 7.07 -8.73 9.20
CA LEU A 32 7.04 -9.81 8.21
C LEU A 32 5.77 -10.66 8.36
N LEU A 33 4.61 -9.99 8.28
CA LEU A 33 3.28 -10.56 8.42
C LEU A 33 2.41 -10.18 7.22
N VAL A 34 1.51 -11.07 6.82
CA VAL A 34 0.51 -10.73 5.81
C VAL A 34 -0.71 -10.15 6.53
N HIS A 35 -1.05 -8.90 6.20
CA HIS A 35 -2.10 -8.15 6.91
C HIS A 35 -3.52 -8.40 6.40
N ILE A 36 -3.64 -9.09 5.27
CA ILE A 36 -4.92 -9.43 4.63
C ILE A 36 -5.09 -10.94 4.56
N ASP A 37 -6.33 -11.41 4.53
CA ASP A 37 -6.64 -12.84 4.43
C ASP A 37 -6.42 -13.39 3.01
N ASP A 38 -6.41 -14.72 2.91
CA ASP A 38 -6.17 -15.43 1.66
C ASP A 38 -7.19 -15.10 0.55
N HIS A 39 -8.44 -14.77 0.92
CA HIS A 39 -9.47 -14.41 -0.06
C HIS A 39 -9.20 -13.02 -0.65
N ALA A 40 -8.80 -12.06 0.17
CA ALA A 40 -8.39 -10.74 -0.28
C ALA A 40 -7.14 -10.83 -1.18
N ILE A 41 -6.16 -11.65 -0.81
CA ILE A 41 -4.96 -11.90 -1.63
C ILE A 41 -5.34 -12.48 -2.99
N ALA A 42 -6.22 -13.49 -3.01
CA ALA A 42 -6.68 -14.10 -4.26
C ALA A 42 -7.42 -13.10 -5.16
N ALA A 43 -8.24 -12.22 -4.57
CA ALA A 43 -8.94 -11.16 -5.29
C ALA A 43 -7.96 -10.14 -5.89
N ILE A 44 -6.98 -9.67 -5.12
CA ILE A 44 -5.95 -8.73 -5.59
C ILE A 44 -5.13 -9.34 -6.73
N ARG A 45 -4.69 -10.60 -6.57
CA ARG A 45 -3.96 -11.33 -7.62
C ARG A 45 -4.79 -11.43 -8.90
N SER A 46 -6.05 -11.81 -8.80
CA SER A 46 -6.94 -11.90 -9.97
C SER A 46 -7.11 -10.54 -10.64
N PHE A 47 -7.30 -9.48 -9.86
CA PHE A 47 -7.41 -8.12 -10.36
C PHE A 47 -6.13 -7.68 -11.10
N PHE A 48 -4.96 -7.86 -10.49
CA PHE A 48 -3.67 -7.53 -11.11
C PHE A 48 -3.42 -8.32 -12.39
N GLN A 49 -3.76 -9.61 -12.41
CA GLN A 49 -3.61 -10.45 -13.61
C GLN A 49 -4.39 -9.91 -14.81
N GLU A 50 -5.57 -9.34 -14.56
CA GLU A 50 -6.46 -8.80 -15.60
C GLU A 50 -6.07 -7.37 -16.03
N HIS A 51 -5.57 -6.55 -15.10
CA HIS A 51 -5.44 -5.10 -15.32
C HIS A 51 -4.01 -4.62 -15.52
N LEU A 52 -3.01 -5.34 -15.00
CA LEU A 52 -1.62 -4.92 -15.17
C LEU A 52 -1.08 -5.38 -16.54
N PRO A 53 -0.37 -4.51 -17.27
CA PRO A 53 0.29 -4.92 -18.51
C PRO A 53 1.40 -5.94 -18.24
N GLN A 54 1.51 -6.93 -19.12
CA GLN A 54 2.62 -7.88 -19.12
C GLN A 54 3.92 -7.19 -19.54
N ASN A 55 5.06 -7.64 -19.01
CA ASN A 55 6.40 -7.13 -19.32
C ASN A 55 6.54 -5.62 -19.13
N ALA A 56 5.88 -5.07 -18.12
CA ALA A 56 5.96 -3.66 -17.78
C ALA A 56 6.90 -3.42 -16.59
N THR A 57 7.38 -2.18 -16.49
CA THR A 57 7.98 -1.65 -15.28
C THR A 57 6.87 -1.19 -14.33
N ILE A 58 6.84 -1.74 -13.11
CA ILE A 58 5.79 -1.52 -12.10
C ILE A 58 6.37 -0.78 -10.90
N LEU A 59 5.64 0.22 -10.41
CA LEU A 59 5.87 0.86 -9.11
C LEU A 59 4.84 0.32 -8.10
N ASP A 60 5.31 -0.41 -7.10
CA ASP A 60 4.51 -0.91 -5.98
C ASP A 60 4.55 0.10 -4.83
N LEU A 61 3.48 0.88 -4.68
CA LEU A 61 3.36 1.92 -3.67
C LEU A 61 2.81 1.37 -2.36
N MET A 62 3.38 1.83 -1.24
CA MET A 62 3.08 1.30 0.10
C MET A 62 3.42 -0.19 0.21
N SER A 63 4.49 -0.58 -0.48
CA SER A 63 4.99 -1.93 -0.48
C SER A 63 5.55 -2.30 0.90
N SER A 64 5.64 -3.59 1.11
CA SER A 64 6.19 -4.24 2.31
C SER A 64 6.89 -5.51 1.84
N TRP A 65 6.99 -6.53 2.69
CA TRP A 65 7.61 -7.82 2.35
C TRP A 65 6.77 -8.69 1.38
N ARG A 66 5.58 -8.25 0.96
CA ARG A 66 4.72 -8.93 -0.04
C ARG A 66 4.00 -7.91 -0.93
N SER A 67 4.23 -7.99 -2.24
CA SER A 67 3.54 -7.17 -3.27
C SER A 67 2.23 -7.78 -3.76
N HIS A 68 2.01 -9.07 -3.52
CA HIS A 68 0.83 -9.81 -3.97
C HIS A 68 0.62 -9.83 -5.49
N LEU A 69 1.69 -9.64 -6.28
CA LEU A 69 1.62 -9.92 -7.72
C LEU A 69 1.28 -11.41 -7.93
N PRO A 70 0.55 -11.76 -9.01
CA PRO A 70 0.26 -13.15 -9.35
C PRO A 70 1.54 -13.98 -9.47
N ASP A 71 1.48 -15.25 -9.08
CA ASP A 71 2.63 -16.13 -9.15
C ASP A 71 3.03 -16.32 -10.62
N GLY A 72 4.29 -16.02 -10.95
CA GLY A 72 4.80 -16.09 -12.34
C GLY A 72 4.36 -14.95 -13.26
N PHE A 73 3.80 -13.87 -12.73
CA PHE A 73 3.47 -12.68 -13.52
C PHE A 73 4.72 -12.10 -14.18
N LEU A 74 4.68 -11.88 -15.50
CA LEU A 74 5.85 -11.41 -16.24
C LEU A 74 5.97 -9.89 -16.12
N THR A 75 7.05 -9.43 -15.49
CA THR A 75 7.41 -8.01 -15.35
C THR A 75 8.75 -7.74 -16.02
N GLU A 76 8.92 -6.50 -16.48
CA GLU A 76 10.26 -6.02 -16.87
C GLU A 76 11.07 -5.68 -15.61
N LYS A 77 10.41 -5.00 -14.66
CA LYS A 77 10.99 -4.57 -13.40
C LYS A 77 9.89 -4.22 -12.40
N VAL A 78 10.11 -4.49 -11.11
CA VAL A 78 9.24 -4.07 -10.02
C VAL A 78 10.06 -3.24 -9.03
N VAL A 79 9.70 -1.98 -8.87
CA VAL A 79 10.29 -1.07 -7.89
C VAL A 79 9.30 -0.86 -6.77
N GLY A 80 9.68 -1.20 -5.55
CA GLY A 80 8.84 -0.98 -4.37
C GLY A 80 9.17 0.34 -3.66
N LEU A 81 8.15 1.02 -3.17
CA LEU A 81 8.27 2.14 -2.24
C LEU A 81 7.57 1.77 -0.93
N GLY A 82 8.33 1.79 0.17
CA GLY A 82 7.80 1.47 1.49
C GLY A 82 8.51 2.22 2.61
N MET A 83 8.15 1.91 3.85
CA MET A 83 8.60 2.64 5.04
C MET A 83 9.59 1.88 5.92
N ASN A 84 9.82 0.59 5.65
CA ASN A 84 10.74 -0.25 6.41
C ASN A 84 11.69 -1.02 5.51
N ASP A 85 12.99 -0.75 5.62
CA ASP A 85 14.03 -1.35 4.77
C ASP A 85 14.12 -2.88 4.86
N VAL A 86 13.85 -3.46 6.04
CA VAL A 86 13.91 -4.92 6.22
C VAL A 86 12.74 -5.60 5.51
N GLU A 87 11.52 -5.05 5.65
CA GLU A 87 10.36 -5.57 4.91
C GLU A 87 10.60 -5.54 3.40
N MET A 88 11.08 -4.41 2.88
CA MET A 88 11.34 -4.24 1.45
C MET A 88 12.39 -5.22 0.93
N ARG A 89 13.48 -5.42 1.67
CA ARG A 89 14.55 -6.38 1.33
C ARG A 89 14.04 -7.83 1.32
N GLU A 90 13.11 -8.17 2.21
CA GLU A 90 12.53 -9.52 2.32
C GLU A 90 11.37 -9.76 1.34
N ASN A 91 11.07 -8.80 0.45
CA ASN A 91 10.07 -8.97 -0.60
C ASN A 91 10.69 -9.65 -1.83
N PRO A 92 10.37 -10.92 -2.12
CA PRO A 92 10.94 -11.63 -3.25
C PRO A 92 10.38 -11.18 -4.61
N GLN A 93 9.36 -10.30 -4.62
CA GLN A 93 8.72 -9.81 -5.85
C GLN A 93 9.23 -8.43 -6.28
N LEU A 94 10.18 -7.84 -5.54
CA LEU A 94 10.81 -6.57 -5.90
C LEU A 94 12.19 -6.80 -6.54
N ASP A 95 12.50 -6.03 -7.58
CA ASP A 95 13.84 -5.96 -8.15
C ASP A 95 14.66 -4.86 -7.48
N GLU A 96 14.02 -3.75 -7.12
CA GLU A 96 14.61 -2.61 -6.43
C GLU A 96 13.62 -2.02 -5.42
N TRP A 97 14.13 -1.27 -4.43
CA TRP A 97 13.28 -0.56 -3.49
C TRP A 97 13.83 0.79 -3.06
N VAL A 98 12.92 1.66 -2.61
CA VAL A 98 13.20 2.93 -1.96
C VAL A 98 12.45 2.99 -0.64
N VAL A 99 13.15 3.39 0.42
CA VAL A 99 12.52 3.72 1.71
C VAL A 99 12.17 5.20 1.70
N HIS A 100 10.88 5.52 1.65
CA HIS A 100 10.40 6.90 1.50
C HIS A 100 9.09 7.13 2.24
N ASP A 101 9.05 8.23 3.01
CA ASP A 101 7.86 8.63 3.77
C ASP A 101 7.05 9.68 3.00
N LEU A 102 6.02 9.20 2.30
CA LEU A 102 5.11 10.05 1.55
C LEU A 102 4.24 10.97 2.43
N ASN A 103 4.09 10.68 3.73
CA ASN A 103 3.41 11.61 4.64
C ASN A 103 4.29 12.84 4.92
N SER A 104 5.62 12.65 4.96
CA SER A 104 6.59 13.71 5.21
C SER A 104 7.00 14.45 3.93
N ASP A 105 7.23 13.73 2.82
CA ASP A 105 7.53 14.27 1.50
C ASP A 105 6.69 13.57 0.41
N PRO A 106 5.62 14.22 -0.10
CA PRO A 106 4.66 13.58 -1.00
C PRO A 106 5.15 13.45 -2.45
N HIS A 107 6.40 13.80 -2.76
CA HIS A 107 6.96 13.63 -4.10
C HIS A 107 7.37 12.17 -4.31
N LEU A 108 6.98 11.63 -5.46
CA LEU A 108 7.46 10.33 -5.90
C LEU A 108 8.94 10.47 -6.34
N PRO A 109 9.79 9.47 -6.03
CA PRO A 109 11.21 9.47 -6.38
C PRO A 109 11.45 9.37 -7.89
#